data_AF-A0A2M7ICK1-F1
#
_entry.id   AF-A0A2M7ICK1-F1
#
_cell.length_a   1.000
_cell.length_b   1.000
_cell.length_c   1.000
_cell.angle_alpha   90.00
_cell.angle_beta   90.00
_cell.angle_gamma   90.00
#
_symmetry.space_group_name_H-M   'P 1'
#
loop_
_entity.id
_entity.type
_entity.pdbx_description
1 polymer ?
#
loop_
_entity_poly.entity_id
_entity_poly.type
_entity_poly.pdbx_seq_one_letter_code
_entity_poly.pdbx_strand_id
1 'polypeptide(L)' 'MAPLPKSKRSTARKGRSLVSKMRSFSKLVKCANCGKNKLPHKTCKYCKK' A
#
# COMPACT_ATOMS: atom_id res chain seq x y z
N MET A 1 -26.42 -10.09 23.86
CA MET A 1 -24.96 -10.10 24.07
C MET A 1 -24.31 -10.48 22.74
N ALA A 2 -23.29 -9.75 22.27
CA ALA A 2 -22.53 -10.16 21.08
C ALA A 2 -21.57 -11.30 21.44
N PRO A 3 -21.23 -12.21 20.51
CA PRO A 3 -20.25 -13.25 20.77
C PRO A 3 -18.89 -12.63 21.08
N LEU A 4 -18.35 -12.96 22.25
CA LEU A 4 -17.06 -12.47 22.71
C LEU A 4 -15.95 -13.49 22.41
N PRO A 5 -14.74 -13.03 22.08
CA PRO A 5 -13.60 -13.93 21.92
C PRO A 5 -13.24 -14.58 23.26
N LYS A 6 -13.07 -15.91 23.24
CA LYS A 6 -12.69 -16.70 24.42
C LYS A 6 -11.28 -16.37 24.94
N SER A 7 -10.35 -16.03 24.06
CA SER A 7 -8.95 -15.75 24.41
C SER A 7 -8.26 -14.82 23.40
N LYS A 8 -7.14 -14.23 23.83
CA LYS A 8 -6.27 -13.42 22.97
C LYS A 8 -5.56 -14.33 21.95
N ARG A 9 -5.58 -13.93 20.67
CA ARG A 9 -4.84 -14.64 19.61
C ARG A 9 -3.33 -14.46 19.79
N SER A 10 -2.55 -15.49 19.46
CA SER A 10 -1.09 -15.39 19.46
C SER A 10 -0.57 -14.37 18.44
N THR A 11 0.62 -13.83 18.70
CA THR A 11 1.32 -12.88 17.81
C THR A 11 1.50 -13.47 16.41
N ALA A 12 1.86 -14.75 16.31
CA ALA A 12 2.00 -15.46 15.04
C ALA A 12 0.67 -15.54 14.24
N ARG A 13 -0.46 -15.84 14.92
CA ARG A 13 -1.77 -15.90 14.25
C ARG A 13 -2.23 -14.51 13.78
N LYS A 14 -1.95 -13.46 14.56
CA LYS A 14 -2.18 -12.08 14.16
C LYS A 14 -1.34 -11.71 12.94
N GLY A 15 -0.04 -12.02 12.95
CA GLY A 15 0.88 -11.74 11.86
C GLY A 15 0.41 -12.35 10.53
N ARG A 16 0.13 -13.66 10.51
CA ARG A 16 -0.39 -14.37 9.33
C ARG A 16 -1.67 -13.73 8.76
N SER A 17 -2.58 -13.29 9.62
CA SER A 17 -3.80 -12.61 9.18
C SER A 17 -3.52 -11.23 8.54
N LEU A 18 -2.53 -10.49 9.05
CA LEU A 18 -2.18 -9.16 8.54
C LEU A 18 -1.39 -9.18 7.23
N VAL A 19 -0.61 -10.23 6.95
CA VAL A 19 0.16 -10.35 5.70
C VAL A 19 -0.71 -10.16 4.46
N SER A 20 -1.91 -10.76 4.47
CA SER A 20 -2.88 -10.61 3.36
C SER A 20 -3.34 -9.17 3.10
N LYS A 21 -3.21 -8.28 4.10
CA LYS A 21 -3.63 -6.87 4.01
C LYS A 21 -2.51 -5.94 3.56
N MET A 22 -1.28 -6.44 3.41
CA MET A 22 -0.14 -5.65 3.01
C MET A 22 -0.28 -5.24 1.54
N ARG A 23 -0.33 -3.93 1.27
CA ARG A 23 -0.43 -3.39 -0.09
C ARG A 23 0.97 -3.13 -0.66
N SER A 24 1.19 -3.51 -1.90
CA SER A 24 2.40 -3.12 -2.65
C SER A 24 2.32 -1.65 -3.06
N PHE A 25 3.40 -0.90 -2.88
CA PHE A 25 3.51 0.47 -3.38
C PHE A 25 3.58 0.49 -4.91
N SER A 26 2.98 1.51 -5.52
CA SER A 26 3.05 1.71 -6.98
C SER A 26 4.50 2.03 -7.39
N LYS A 27 4.99 1.37 -8.44
CA LYS A 27 6.29 1.69 -9.05
C LYS A 27 6.22 3.12 -9.61
N LEU A 28 7.01 4.04 -9.05
CA LEU A 28 7.13 5.40 -9.57
C LEU A 28 8.17 5.43 -10.69
N VAL A 29 7.90 6.18 -11.75
CA VAL A 29 8.78 6.32 -12.92
C VAL A 29 9.25 7.76 -13.03
N LYS A 30 10.49 7.99 -13.46
CA LYS A 30 10.98 9.35 -13.72
C LYS A 30 10.22 9.99 -14.89
N CYS A 31 9.81 11.25 -14.72
CA CYS A 31 9.18 12.02 -15.78
C CYS A 31 10.23 12.53 -16.76
N ALA A 32 10.01 12.31 -18.07
CA ALA A 32 10.94 12.76 -19.11
C ALA A 32 11.10 14.28 -19.18
N ASN A 33 10.06 15.04 -18.82
CA ASN A 33 10.06 16.50 -18.97
C ASN A 33 10.67 17.23 -17.75
N CYS A 34 10.42 16.77 -16.53
CA CYS A 34 10.85 17.46 -15.30
C CYS A 34 11.79 16.65 -14.40
N GLY A 35 12.12 15.41 -14.78
CA GLY A 35 12.99 14.51 -14.00
C GLY A 35 12.38 13.97 -12.69
N LYS A 36 11.26 14.54 -12.22
CA LYS A 36 10.58 14.12 -10.98
C LYS A 36 9.83 12.81 -11.16
N ASN A 37 9.63 12.10 -10.05
CA ASN A 37 8.87 10.85 -10.04
C ASN A 37 7.38 11.11 -10.32
N LYS A 38 6.81 10.31 -11.21
CA LYS A 38 5.39 10.29 -11.55
C LYS A 38 4.82 8.88 -11.49
N LEU A 39 3.50 8.80 -11.40
CA LEU A 39 2.80 7.53 -11.60
C LEU A 39 2.90 7.11 -13.07
N PRO A 40 3.10 5.81 -13.34
CA PRO A 40 3.14 5.29 -14.70
C PRO A 40 1.79 5.54 -15.38
N HIS A 41 1.83 5.82 -16.68
CA HIS A 41 0.64 6.09 -17.52
C HIS A 41 -0.26 7.23 -17.02
N LYS A 42 0.25 8.12 -16.16
CA LYS A 42 -0.45 9.35 -15.75
C LYS A 42 0.34 10.59 -16.16
N THR A 43 -0.38 11.70 -16.32
CA THR A 43 0.21 13.02 -16.48
C THR A 43 1.03 13.38 -15.23
N CYS A 44 2.19 14.01 -15.42
CA CYS A 44 3.02 14.39 -14.28
C CYS A 44 2.36 15.55 -13.54
N LYS A 45 2.09 15.39 -12.25
CA LYS A 45 1.50 16.47 -11.42
C LYS A 45 2.37 17.73 -11.37
N TYR A 46 3.69 17.60 -11.55
CA TYR A 46 4.63 18.71 -11.42
C TYR A 46 4.71 19.57 -12.68
N CYS A 47 4.76 18.96 -13.86
CA CYS A 47 4.88 19.71 -15.12
C CYS A 47 3.60 19.72 -15.95
N LYS A 48 2.53 19.06 -15.48
CA LYS A 48 1.22 18.93 -16.15
C LYS A 48 1.30 18.42 -17.60
N LYS A 49 2.40 17.76 -17.92
CA LYS A 49 2.70 17.04 -19.16
C LYS A 49 3.04 15.60 -18.79
#